data_AF-A0A9D4B6M4-F1
#
_entry.id   AF-A0A9D4B6M4-F1
#
_cell.length_a   1.000
_cell.length_b   1.000
_cell.length_c   1.000
_cell.angle_alpha   90.00
_cell.angle_beta   90.00
_cell.angle_gamma   90.00
#
_symmetry.space_group_name_H-M   'P 1'
#
loop_
_entity.id
_entity.type
_entity.pdbx_description
1 polymer ?
#
loop_
_entity_poly.entity_id
_entity_poly.type
_entity_poly.pdbx_seq_one_letter_code
_entity_poly.pdbx_strand_id
1 'polypeptide(L)'
;MLRESIKPKVEVLYSCTTNPGTVQLVCLISGFNPKPLTVQWMVAGKPSGAATTTEEADGHTFSVSESEWLEGKTYTCEVSQTGTTPMQAHAHKCGGDARRR
;
A
#
# COMPACT_ATOMS: atom_id res chain seq x y z
N MET A 1 -31.09 -12.62 3.49
CA MET A 1 -29.77 -12.90 4.08
C MET A 1 -28.73 -12.06 3.34
N LEU A 2 -28.52 -10.80 3.72
CA LEU A 2 -27.42 -10.01 3.17
C LEU A 2 -26.15 -10.52 3.85
N ARG A 3 -25.25 -11.17 3.10
CA ARG A 3 -23.92 -11.51 3.61
C ARG A 3 -23.20 -10.19 3.84
N GLU A 4 -22.90 -9.86 5.09
CA GLU A 4 -22.16 -8.63 5.40
C GLU A 4 -20.76 -8.71 4.78
N SER A 5 -20.37 -7.65 4.07
CA SER A 5 -19.03 -7.54 3.49
C SER A 5 -18.01 -7.29 4.60
N ILE A 6 -16.97 -8.11 4.65
CA ILE A 6 -15.88 -7.96 5.60
C ILE A 6 -14.83 -7.07 4.94
N LYS A 7 -14.51 -5.94 5.59
CA LYS A 7 -13.53 -4.97 5.09
C LYS A 7 -12.11 -5.52 5.20
N PRO A 8 -11.26 -5.36 4.16
CA PRO A 8 -9.86 -5.77 4.23
C PRO A 8 -9.11 -4.99 5.30
N LYS A 9 -8.22 -5.68 6.01
CA LYS A 9 -7.13 -5.06 6.75
C LYS A 9 -5.95 -4.87 5.81
N VAL A 10 -5.46 -3.63 5.69
CA VAL A 10 -4.37 -3.25 4.80
C VAL A 10 -3.20 -2.72 5.62
N GLU A 11 -2.00 -3.23 5.37
CA GLU A 11 -0.76 -2.77 6.00
C GLU A 11 0.32 -2.61 4.92
N VAL A 12 1.17 -1.58 5.03
CA VAL A 12 2.34 -1.43 4.15
C VAL A 12 3.61 -1.63 4.96
N LEU A 13 4.42 -2.61 4.52
CA LEU A 13 5.73 -2.90 5.07
C LEU A 13 6.83 -2.35 4.15
N TYR A 14 7.91 -1.88 4.76
CA TYR A 14 9.11 -1.39 4.08
C TYR A 14 10.31 -1.46 5.02
N SER A 15 11.52 -1.49 4.48
CA SER A 15 12.74 -1.34 5.26
C SER A 15 13.33 0.06 5.08
N CYS A 16 13.90 0.61 6.15
CA CYS A 16 14.69 1.84 6.10
C CYS A 16 16.09 1.65 5.50
N THR A 17 16.53 0.40 5.34
CA THR A 17 17.78 0.07 4.66
C THR A 17 17.50 -0.06 3.17
N THR A 18 18.02 0.87 2.37
CA THR A 18 17.97 0.77 0.91
C THR A 18 18.89 -0.36 0.45
N ASN A 19 18.32 -1.34 -0.24
CA ASN A 19 19.12 -2.32 -1.00
C ASN A 19 19.43 -1.66 -2.35
N PRO A 20 20.67 -1.76 -2.85
CA PRO A 20 21.36 -0.69 -3.57
C PRO A 20 20.46 0.07 -4.55
N GLY A 21 20.03 1.27 -4.13
CA GLY A 21 19.30 2.24 -4.96
C GLY A 21 17.78 2.09 -5.05
N THR A 22 17.16 1.09 -4.40
CA THR A 22 15.70 0.92 -4.40
C THR A 22 15.13 0.59 -3.01
N VAL A 23 13.87 0.97 -2.79
CA VAL A 23 13.07 0.59 -1.63
C VAL A 23 11.92 -0.27 -2.14
N GLN A 24 11.74 -1.43 -1.51
CA GLN A 24 10.60 -2.29 -1.79
C GLN A 24 9.51 -2.05 -0.74
N LEU A 25 8.34 -1.65 -1.22
CA LEU A 25 7.13 -1.55 -0.42
C LEU A 25 6.30 -2.81 -0.62
N VAL A 26 5.71 -3.34 0.44
CA VAL A 26 4.86 -4.54 0.41
C VAL A 26 3.51 -4.20 1.03
N CYS A 27 2.43 -4.32 0.26
CA CYS A 27 1.07 -4.15 0.75
C CYS A 27 0.47 -5.50 1.13
N LEU A 28 0.29 -5.73 2.43
CA LEU A 28 -0.36 -6.91 2.98
C LEU A 28 -1.85 -6.68 3.14
N ILE A 29 -2.65 -7.59 2.60
CA ILE A 29 -4.11 -7.51 2.59
C ILE A 29 -4.68 -8.78 3.19
N SER A 30 -5.56 -8.67 4.18
CA SER A 30 -6.15 -9.84 4.85
C SER A 30 -7.58 -9.59 5.34
N GLY A 31 -8.31 -10.68 5.61
CA GLY A 31 -9.62 -10.62 6.27
C GLY A 31 -10.72 -9.95 5.45
N PHE A 32 -10.84 -10.25 4.15
CA PHE A 32 -11.82 -9.61 3.26
C PHE A 32 -12.82 -10.59 2.65
N ASN A 33 -14.03 -10.10 2.38
CA ASN A 33 -15.09 -10.81 1.67
C ASN A 33 -16.19 -9.83 1.20
N PRO A 34 -16.80 -10.02 0.02
CA PRO A 34 -16.43 -10.95 -1.05
C PRO A 34 -15.11 -10.62 -1.77
N LYS A 35 -14.57 -11.62 -2.45
CA LYS A 35 -13.52 -11.49 -3.45
C LYS A 35 -14.14 -11.13 -4.82
N PRO A 36 -13.40 -10.55 -5.78
CA PRO A 36 -12.01 -10.08 -5.70
C PRO A 36 -11.88 -8.66 -5.13
N LEU A 37 -10.63 -8.27 -4.85
CA LEU A 37 -10.22 -6.89 -4.53
C LEU A 37 -9.41 -6.29 -5.68
N THR A 38 -9.42 -4.96 -5.77
CA THR A 38 -8.56 -4.20 -6.68
C THR A 38 -7.56 -3.38 -5.88
N VAL A 39 -6.28 -3.61 -6.15
CA VAL A 39 -5.13 -2.97 -5.49
C VAL A 39 -4.50 -1.96 -6.43
N GLN A 40 -4.37 -0.71 -5.98
CA GLN A 40 -3.75 0.38 -6.73
C GLN A 40 -2.71 1.08 -5.85
N TRP A 41 -1.49 1.19 -6.37
CA TRP A 41 -0.48 2.04 -5.75
C TRP A 41 -0.67 3.49 -6.16
N MET A 42 -0.59 4.39 -5.18
CA MET A 42 -0.67 5.83 -5.38
C MET A 42 0.61 6.48 -4.88
N VAL A 43 1.18 7.38 -5.67
CA VAL A 43 2.36 8.17 -5.34
C VAL A 43 1.93 9.63 -5.27
N ALA A 44 2.08 10.25 -4.11
CA ALA A 44 1.64 11.62 -3.84
C ALA A 44 0.17 11.87 -4.28
N GLY A 45 -0.70 10.88 -4.05
CA GLY A 45 -2.13 10.96 -4.38
C GLY A 45 -2.49 10.71 -5.84
N LYS A 46 -1.54 10.28 -6.68
CA LYS A 46 -1.79 9.93 -8.09
C LYS A 46 -1.54 8.44 -8.34
N PRO A 47 -2.31 7.76 -9.19
CA PRO A 47 -2.06 6.36 -9.56
C PRO A 47 -0.65 6.21 -10.17
N SER A 48 0.14 5.27 -9.66
CA SER A 48 1.50 5.01 -10.17
C SER A 48 1.53 4.07 -11.37
N GLY A 49 0.39 3.50 -11.76
CA GLY A 49 0.28 2.52 -12.84
C GLY A 49 -1.09 1.86 -12.87
N ALA A 50 -1.17 0.69 -13.51
CA ALA A 50 -2.39 -0.10 -13.56
C ALA A 50 -2.72 -0.75 -12.22
N ALA A 51 -4.01 -0.80 -11.90
CA ALA A 51 -4.50 -1.54 -10.74
C ALA A 51 -4.40 -3.04 -10.99
N THR A 52 -4.15 -3.81 -9.93
CA THR A 52 -4.11 -5.27 -9.96
C THR A 52 -5.35 -5.82 -9.26
N THR A 53 -6.09 -6.71 -9.91
CA THR A 53 -7.22 -7.41 -9.28
C THR A 53 -6.73 -8.75 -8.73
N THR A 54 -7.06 -9.05 -7.47
CA THR A 54 -6.65 -10.29 -6.80
C THR A 54 -7.78 -10.90 -5.98
N GLU A 55 -7.75 -12.23 -5.86
CA GLU A 55 -8.54 -12.99 -4.91
C GLU A 55 -7.70 -13.48 -3.72
N GLU A 56 -6.40 -13.24 -3.74
CA GLU A 56 -5.43 -13.75 -2.78
C GLU A 56 -5.21 -12.74 -1.66
N ALA A 57 -5.02 -13.26 -0.45
CA ALA A 57 -4.65 -12.47 0.72
C ALA A 57 -3.12 -12.39 0.79
N ASP A 58 -2.50 -11.84 -0.25
CA ASP A 58 -1.05 -11.87 -0.45
C ASP A 58 -0.44 -10.46 -0.52
N GLY A 59 0.89 -10.42 -0.44
CA GLY A 59 1.67 -9.19 -0.47
C GLY A 59 1.88 -8.63 -1.87
N HIS A 60 1.27 -7.48 -2.17
CA HIS A 60 1.52 -6.75 -3.42
C HIS A 60 2.77 -5.87 -3.28
N THR A 61 3.77 -6.11 -4.11
CA THR A 61 5.03 -5.36 -4.04
C THR A 61 5.05 -4.14 -4.95
N PHE A 62 5.72 -3.09 -4.53
CA PHE A 62 5.98 -1.87 -5.32
C PHE A 62 7.41 -1.40 -5.10
N SER A 63 8.18 -1.37 -6.19
CA SER A 63 9.57 -0.94 -6.17
C SER A 63 9.66 0.54 -6.47
N VAL A 64 10.31 1.29 -5.59
CA VAL A 64 10.55 2.73 -5.77
C VAL A 64 12.04 3.00 -5.74
N SER A 65 12.50 3.99 -6.49
CA SER A 65 13.90 4.40 -6.41
C SER A 65 14.16 5.09 -5.07
N GLU A 66 15.39 4.93 -4.56
CA GLU A 66 15.82 5.61 -3.34
C GLU A 66 15.72 7.13 -3.47
N SER A 67 16.02 7.69 -4.65
CA SER A 67 15.88 9.13 -4.89
C SER A 67 14.45 9.61 -4.68
N GLU A 68 13.46 8.92 -5.26
CA GLU A 68 12.06 9.28 -5.15
C GLU A 68 11.53 9.08 -3.73
N TRP A 69 11.97 8.03 -3.06
CA TRP A 69 11.66 7.77 -1.65
C TRP A 69 12.16 8.91 -0.75
N LEU A 70 13.40 9.36 -0.94
CA LEU A 70 14.03 10.41 -0.15
C LEU A 70 13.44 11.80 -0.38
N GLU A 71 12.76 12.04 -1.52
CA GLU A 71 11.95 13.25 -1.75
C GLU A 71 10.83 13.40 -0.71
N GLY A 72 10.49 12.33 0.02
CA GLY A 72 9.49 12.37 1.09
C GLY A 72 8.06 12.32 0.56
N LYS A 73 7.85 11.73 -0.62
CA LYS A 73 6.52 11.44 -1.14
C LYS A 73 5.82 10.40 -0.24
N THR A 74 4.50 10.49 -0.23
CA THR A 74 3.64 9.47 0.38
C THR A 74 3.31 8.41 -0.65
N TYR A 75 3.56 7.16 -0.29
CA TYR A 75 3.21 5.98 -1.08
C TYR A 75 2.02 5.31 -0.42
N THR A 76 0.93 5.11 -1.16
CA THR A 76 -0.29 4.53 -0.61
C THR A 76 -0.65 3.28 -1.37
N CYS A 77 -0.89 2.19 -0.65
CA CYS A 77 -1.60 1.05 -1.18
C CYS A 77 -3.09 1.27 -0.96
N GLU A 78 -3.84 1.48 -2.04
CA GLU A 78 -5.29 1.58 -2.01
C GLU A 78 -5.90 0.24 -2.44
N VAL A 79 -6.86 -0.24 -1.66
CA VAL A 79 -7.54 -1.51 -1.86
C VAL A 79 -9.04 -1.25 -1.91
N SER A 80 -9.67 -1.57 -3.04
CA SER A 80 -11.10 -1.37 -3.26
C SER A 80 -11.82 -2.70 -3.46
N GLN A 81 -13.02 -2.80 -2.89
CA GLN A 81 -13.93 -3.91 -3.05
C GLN A 81 -15.29 -3.38 -3.48
N THR A 82 -15.95 -4.08 -4.41
CA THR A 82 -17.28 -3.71 -4.90
C THR A 82 -18.27 -3.50 -3.75
N GLY A 83 -18.92 -2.34 -3.72
CA GLY A 83 -19.90 -1.99 -2.70
C GLY A 83 -19.32 -1.60 -1.35
N THR A 84 -18.01 -1.34 -1.26
CA THR A 84 -17.36 -0.86 -0.02
C THR A 84 -16.53 0.39 -0.27
N THR A 85 -16.20 1.09 0.82
CA THR A 85 -15.22 2.20 0.80
C THR A 85 -13.80 1.65 0.65
N PRO A 86 -12.96 2.22 -0.22
CA PRO A 86 -11.56 1.81 -0.34
C PRO A 86 -10.81 1.92 1.00
N MET A 87 -9.97 0.92 1.28
CA MET A 87 -9.05 0.92 2.41
C MET A 87 -7.65 1.26 1.95
N GLN A 88 -6.91 1.98 2.79
CA GLN A 88 -5.59 2.50 2.43
C GLN A 88 -4.61 2.29 3.58
N ALA A 89 -3.36 2.03 3.21
CA ALA A 89 -2.23 2.11 4.12
C ALA A 89 -1.08 2.86 3.43
N HIS A 90 -0.27 3.53 4.24
CA HIS A 90 0.72 4.49 3.75
C HIS A 90 2.13 4.09 4.17
N ALA A 91 3.07 4.39 3.29
CA ALA A 91 4.50 4.35 3.54
C ALA A 91 5.09 5.74 3.27
N HIS A 92 6.02 6.11 4.14
CA HIS A 92 6.76 7.36 4.06
C HIS A 92 8.22 7.06 4.31
N LYS A 93 9.09 7.95 3.83
CA LYS A 93 10.52 7.85 4.17
C LYS A 93 10.72 7.78 5.67
N CYS A 94 11.68 6.95 6.07
CA CYS A 94 12.10 6.91 7.45
C CYS A 94 12.62 8.30 7.83
N GLY A 95 11.99 8.92 8.81
CA GLY A 95 12.49 10.17 9.36
C GLY A 95 13.83 9.90 10.01
N GLY A 96 14.90 10.55 9.53
CA GLY A 96 16.05 10.77 10.40
C GLY A 96 15.55 11.59 11.58
N ASP A 97 15.74 11.06 12.81
CA ASP A 97 15.22 11.59 14.07
C ASP A 97 14.80 13.06 13.98
N ALA A 98 13.50 13.29 13.79
CA ALA A 98 12.93 14.60 14.04
C ALA A 98 12.96 14.78 15.56
N ARG A 99 14.13 15.21 16.05
CA ARG A 99 14.40 15.57 17.44
C ARG A 99 13.25 16.44 17.92
N ARG A 100 12.36 15.84 18.72
CA ARG A 100 11.39 16.57 19.53
C ARG A 100 12.20 17.60 20.31
N ARG A 101 12.00 18.88 20.02
CA ARG A 101 12.33 19.98 20.93
C ARG A 101 11.13 20.23 21.82
#